data_AF-A0A4T2BXT0-F1
#
_entry.id   AF-A0A4T2BXT0-F1
#
_cell.length_a   1.000
_cell.length_b   1.000
_cell.length_c   1.000
_cell.angle_alpha   90.00
_cell.angle_beta   90.00
_cell.angle_gamma   90.00
#
_symmetry.space_group_name_H-M   'P 1'
#
loop_
_entity.id
_entity.type
_entity.pdbx_description
1 polymer ?
#
loop_
_entity_poly.entity_id
_entity_poly.type
_entity_poly.pdbx_seq_one_letter_code
_entity_poly.pdbx_strand_id
1 'polypeptide(L)'
;MRVKKSLLTATVVGLLIVGSAAPAFAGTADTGAVTMMVRVNGQEVPFDSSFPTQPLHLHGTPPIQSTGPHTNLINFDQWYGCYTLNHDDDIFATFYTPSQNEQPGREINLRCGNSSYGYKHIESGKKADWQAKFDGAVNAGWIPQSQGMQSWDDLMAVAAGDAISYPNFSTVNQFNQTTCAVVNVDFYKEGVGLVYTFNARAAYSNTNDRLITAFPQSSTICPPGLGD
;
A
#
# COMPACT_ATOMS: atom_id res chain seq x y z
N MET A 1 24.42 25.62 -75.54
CA MET A 1 25.75 25.66 -76.17
C MET A 1 26.76 25.18 -75.13
N ARG A 2 27.41 24.02 -75.35
CA ARG A 2 28.67 23.54 -74.72
C ARG A 2 28.66 23.32 -73.18
N VAL A 3 29.26 22.30 -72.54
CA VAL A 3 30.05 21.13 -72.95
C VAL A 3 30.41 20.33 -71.66
N LYS A 4 30.41 18.98 -71.76
CA LYS A 4 31.19 17.94 -71.02
C LYS A 4 31.00 17.78 -69.49
N LYS A 5 30.47 16.64 -69.02
CA LYS A 5 31.09 15.30 -68.81
C LYS A 5 32.20 15.29 -67.74
N SER A 6 32.01 14.52 -66.66
CA SER A 6 32.93 13.43 -66.30
C SER A 6 32.37 12.54 -65.18
N LEU A 7 32.40 11.24 -65.46
CA LEU A 7 32.18 10.13 -64.53
C LEU A 7 33.31 10.07 -63.50
N LEU A 8 32.98 9.61 -62.29
CA LEU A 8 33.90 8.80 -61.48
C LEU A 8 33.09 7.76 -60.70
N THR A 9 33.14 6.56 -61.25
CA THR A 9 32.66 5.29 -60.69
C THR A 9 33.60 4.91 -59.55
N ALA A 10 33.10 4.76 -58.32
CA ALA A 10 33.85 4.16 -57.22
C ALA A 10 33.16 2.86 -56.81
N THR A 11 33.73 1.75 -57.28
CA THR A 11 33.39 0.39 -56.89
C THR A 11 33.93 0.15 -55.47
N VAL A 12 33.05 0.01 -54.48
CA VAL A 12 33.42 -0.47 -53.14
C VAL A 12 33.18 -1.97 -53.09
N VAL A 13 34.27 -2.72 -53.15
CA VAL A 13 34.34 -4.17 -52.87
C VAL A 13 34.18 -4.37 -51.36
N GLY A 14 33.33 -5.31 -50.97
CA GLY A 14 32.79 -5.43 -49.62
C GLY A 14 33.65 -6.14 -48.59
N LEU A 15 33.04 -6.29 -47.40
CA LEU A 15 33.42 -7.26 -46.39
C LEU A 15 32.12 -7.84 -45.79
N LEU A 16 31.71 -9.02 -46.25
CA LEU A 16 30.66 -9.81 -45.62
C LEU A 16 31.28 -10.48 -44.39
N ILE A 17 31.12 -9.85 -43.22
CA ILE A 17 31.41 -10.48 -41.94
C ILE A 17 30.23 -11.40 -41.63
N VAL A 18 30.36 -12.67 -41.98
CA VAL A 18 29.47 -13.73 -41.50
C VAL A 18 29.89 -14.03 -40.06
N GLY A 19 29.49 -13.16 -39.14
CA GLY A 19 29.55 -13.42 -37.72
C GLY A 19 28.42 -14.37 -37.35
N SER A 20 28.74 -15.63 -37.05
CA SER A 20 27.84 -16.51 -36.33
C SER A 20 27.56 -15.90 -34.96
N ALA A 21 26.51 -15.09 -34.86
CA ALA A 21 25.92 -14.70 -33.60
C ALA A 21 25.42 -15.97 -32.93
N ALA A 22 26.25 -16.55 -32.07
CA ALA A 22 25.73 -17.44 -31.04
C ALA A 22 24.63 -16.66 -30.31
N PRO A 23 23.42 -17.22 -30.12
CA PRO A 23 22.43 -16.57 -29.29
C PRO A 23 23.10 -16.33 -27.94
N ALA A 24 23.32 -15.06 -27.62
CA ALA A 24 23.58 -14.67 -26.25
C ALA A 24 22.33 -15.10 -25.50
N PHE A 25 22.42 -16.20 -24.76
CA PHE A 25 21.44 -16.50 -23.74
C PHE A 25 21.47 -15.28 -22.81
N ALA A 26 20.48 -14.39 -22.98
CA ALA A 26 20.14 -13.43 -21.96
C ALA A 26 19.98 -14.26 -20.70
N GLY A 27 20.92 -14.10 -19.76
CA GLY A 27 20.77 -14.69 -18.45
C GLY A 27 19.37 -14.34 -17.99
N THR A 28 18.59 -15.35 -17.61
CA THR A 28 17.33 -15.16 -16.90
C THR A 28 17.66 -14.25 -15.74
N ALA A 29 17.44 -12.94 -15.91
CA ALA A 29 17.40 -12.01 -14.81
C ALA A 29 16.34 -12.63 -13.91
N ASP A 30 16.77 -13.12 -12.76
CA ASP A 30 15.87 -13.58 -11.73
C ASP A 30 15.12 -12.32 -11.32
N THR A 31 14.00 -12.09 -12.00
CA THR A 31 13.25 -10.85 -11.91
C THR A 31 12.72 -10.81 -10.48
N GLY A 32 13.26 -9.92 -9.65
CA GLY A 32 13.09 -9.96 -8.20
C GLY A 32 11.64 -10.06 -7.74
N ALA A 33 11.44 -10.46 -6.49
CA ALA A 33 10.12 -10.58 -5.90
C ALA A 33 9.36 -9.25 -5.98
N VAL A 34 8.06 -9.31 -6.31
CA VAL A 34 7.21 -8.13 -6.24
C VAL A 34 7.04 -7.76 -4.78
N THR A 35 7.27 -6.48 -4.45
CA THR A 35 7.24 -5.97 -3.08
C THR A 35 6.29 -4.78 -3.01
N MET A 36 5.40 -4.76 -2.01
CA MET A 36 4.61 -3.57 -1.69
C MET A 36 5.55 -2.47 -1.20
N MET A 37 5.36 -1.26 -1.70
CA MET A 37 6.09 -0.06 -1.30
C MET A 37 5.19 0.79 -0.38
N VAL A 38 5.79 1.44 0.60
CA VAL A 38 5.16 2.47 1.43
C VAL A 38 5.95 3.75 1.33
N ARG A 39 5.30 4.89 1.56
CA ARG A 39 6.00 6.17 1.55
C ARG A 39 6.47 6.50 2.96
N VAL A 40 7.73 6.89 3.12
CA VAL A 40 8.27 7.41 4.37
C VAL A 40 9.02 8.69 4.06
N ASN A 41 8.59 9.82 4.63
CA ASN A 41 9.19 11.13 4.39
C ASN A 41 9.34 11.52 2.90
N GLY A 42 8.34 11.16 2.08
CA GLY A 42 8.33 11.47 0.64
C GLY A 42 9.12 10.49 -0.23
N GLN A 43 9.77 9.49 0.36
CA GLN A 43 10.48 8.44 -0.37
C GLN A 43 9.70 7.13 -0.33
N GLU A 44 9.59 6.45 -1.48
CA GLU A 44 9.07 5.09 -1.54
C GLU A 44 10.14 4.11 -1.07
N VAL A 45 9.78 3.30 -0.07
CA VAL A 45 10.62 2.25 0.50
C VAL A 45 9.85 0.92 0.47
N PRO A 46 10.51 -0.21 0.19
CA PRO A 46 9.84 -1.50 0.23
C PRO A 46 9.31 -1.73 1.63
N PHE A 47 8.03 -2.08 1.78
CA PHE A 47 7.43 -2.38 3.07
C PHE A 47 8.12 -3.59 3.73
N ASP A 48 8.27 -3.50 5.02
CA ASP A 48 8.93 -4.41 5.93
C ASP A 48 8.05 -4.44 7.17
N SER A 49 7.75 -5.62 7.70
CA SER A 49 6.96 -5.76 8.92
C SER A 49 7.62 -5.10 10.14
N SER A 50 8.90 -4.75 10.04
CA SER A 50 9.66 -3.97 11.01
C SER A 50 9.60 -2.45 10.84
N PHE A 51 9.03 -1.91 9.73
CA PHE A 51 8.59 -0.51 9.77
C PHE A 51 7.73 -0.34 10.99
N PRO A 52 7.77 0.82 11.67
CA PRO A 52 7.09 1.02 12.93
C PRO A 52 5.57 0.88 12.77
N THR A 53 5.11 -0.37 12.77
CA THR A 53 3.99 -0.90 13.51
C THR A 53 4.46 -1.23 14.93
N GLN A 54 5.57 -0.65 15.42
CA GLN A 54 5.88 -0.69 16.84
C GLN A 54 4.60 -0.26 17.55
N PRO A 55 3.91 -1.16 18.28
CA PRO A 55 2.96 -0.69 19.26
C PRO A 55 3.83 0.18 20.17
N LEU A 56 3.65 1.50 20.12
CA LEU A 56 4.19 2.37 21.13
C LEU A 56 3.40 2.01 22.41
N HIS A 57 3.89 0.98 23.10
CA HIS A 57 3.46 0.49 24.39
C HIS A 57 1.94 0.47 24.63
N LEU A 58 1.31 -0.64 24.23
CA LEU A 58 0.05 -1.08 24.82
C LEU A 58 0.16 -1.12 26.35
N HIS A 59 -0.92 -0.71 27.01
CA HIS A 59 -1.19 -0.80 28.44
C HIS A 59 -0.89 -2.18 29.06
N GLY A 60 0.39 -2.51 29.27
CA GLY A 60 0.82 -3.72 29.99
C GLY A 60 0.39 -5.04 29.35
N THR A 61 -0.11 -5.05 28.12
CA THR A 61 -0.37 -6.28 27.38
C THR A 61 1.00 -6.82 26.92
N PRO A 62 1.39 -8.04 27.31
CA PRO A 62 2.67 -8.60 26.89
C PRO A 62 2.77 -8.54 25.36
N PRO A 63 3.92 -8.18 24.78
CA PRO A 63 4.14 -8.37 23.36
C PRO A 63 3.81 -9.82 23.04
N ILE A 64 2.94 -10.06 22.07
CA ILE A 64 2.65 -11.41 21.63
C ILE A 64 3.98 -12.00 21.16
N GLN A 65 4.52 -12.95 21.94
CA GLN A 65 5.58 -13.83 21.47
C GLN A 65 4.96 -14.73 20.41
N SER A 66 4.83 -14.19 19.21
CA SER A 66 4.31 -14.87 18.05
C SER A 66 5.34 -15.92 17.60
N THR A 67 5.11 -17.18 17.93
CA THR A 67 5.92 -18.31 17.44
C THR A 67 5.47 -18.78 16.05
N GLY A 68 4.91 -17.90 15.21
CA GLY A 68 4.52 -18.26 13.85
C GLY A 68 3.78 -17.14 13.10
N PRO A 69 3.69 -17.21 11.78
CA PRO A 69 3.02 -16.17 10.98
C PRO A 69 1.52 -16.10 11.35
N HIS A 70 1.07 -14.99 11.95
CA HIS A 70 -0.33 -14.77 12.38
C HIS A 70 -1.27 -14.56 11.19
N THR A 71 -2.42 -15.24 11.21
CA THR A 71 -3.28 -15.44 10.04
C THR A 71 -4.27 -14.35 9.68
N ASN A 72 -4.39 -13.27 10.46
CA ASN A 72 -5.19 -12.07 10.15
C ASN A 72 -4.69 -10.92 11.03
N LEU A 73 -5.15 -9.69 10.73
CA LEU A 73 -4.91 -8.48 11.55
C LEU A 73 -5.33 -8.68 13.01
N ILE A 74 -6.32 -9.55 13.24
CA ILE A 74 -6.85 -9.89 14.55
C ILE A 74 -6.68 -11.38 14.85
N ASN A 75 -6.32 -11.69 16.10
CA ASN A 75 -6.31 -13.07 16.59
C ASN A 75 -7.72 -13.53 17.02
N PHE A 76 -7.85 -14.81 17.38
CA PHE A 76 -9.13 -15.38 17.78
C PHE A 76 -9.76 -14.69 19.00
N ASP A 77 -8.95 -14.32 19.99
CA ASP A 77 -9.45 -13.67 21.21
C ASP A 77 -9.98 -12.26 20.92
N GLN A 78 -9.28 -11.49 20.09
CA GLN A 78 -9.74 -10.19 19.59
C GLN A 78 -10.99 -10.33 18.74
N TRP A 79 -11.06 -11.34 17.87
CA TRP A 79 -12.26 -11.63 17.08
C TRP A 79 -13.44 -11.97 18.00
N TYR A 80 -13.24 -12.83 19.01
CA TYR A 80 -14.28 -13.22 19.94
C TYR A 80 -14.78 -12.02 20.77
N GLY A 81 -13.86 -11.21 21.32
CA GLY A 81 -14.19 -9.97 22.03
C GLY A 81 -15.00 -9.01 21.16
N CYS A 82 -14.55 -8.81 19.92
CA CYS A 82 -15.20 -7.90 19.00
C CYS A 82 -16.58 -8.38 18.54
N TYR A 83 -16.71 -9.61 18.03
CA TYR A 83 -17.95 -10.10 17.40
C TYR A 83 -18.92 -10.76 18.38
N THR A 84 -18.42 -11.38 19.44
CA THR A 84 -19.28 -12.09 20.41
C THR A 84 -19.60 -11.25 21.62
N LEU A 85 -18.60 -10.56 22.19
CA LEU A 85 -18.79 -9.73 23.39
C LEU A 85 -19.13 -8.27 23.08
N ASN A 86 -19.05 -7.86 21.81
CA ASN A 86 -19.27 -6.47 21.36
C ASN A 86 -18.40 -5.44 22.08
N HIS A 87 -17.14 -5.77 22.33
CA HIS A 87 -16.15 -4.80 22.78
C HIS A 87 -15.73 -3.91 21.61
N ASP A 88 -16.53 -2.88 21.31
CA ASP A 88 -16.32 -1.96 20.19
C ASP A 88 -15.06 -1.09 20.35
N ASP A 89 -14.57 -0.94 21.57
CA ASP A 89 -13.35 -0.19 21.90
C ASP A 89 -12.04 -0.98 21.81
N ASP A 90 -12.08 -2.29 21.56
CA ASP A 90 -10.87 -3.11 21.39
C ASP A 90 -10.02 -2.58 20.23
N ILE A 91 -8.74 -2.26 20.50
CA ILE A 91 -7.81 -1.70 19.51
C ILE A 91 -7.10 -2.83 18.77
N PHE A 92 -7.14 -2.80 17.44
CA PHE A 92 -6.48 -3.76 16.56
C PHE A 92 -5.18 -3.21 15.97
N ALA A 93 -5.15 -1.91 15.66
CA ALA A 93 -3.94 -1.22 15.21
C ALA A 93 -3.96 0.25 15.63
N THR A 94 -2.78 0.85 15.78
CA THR A 94 -2.60 2.27 16.08
C THR A 94 -1.67 2.87 15.02
N PHE A 95 -2.12 3.98 14.43
CA PHE A 95 -1.39 4.75 13.42
C PHE A 95 -1.03 6.13 13.97
N TYR A 96 -0.05 6.79 13.39
CA TYR A 96 0.42 8.10 13.84
C TYR A 96 0.33 9.11 12.70
N THR A 97 -0.22 10.28 12.98
CA THR A 97 -0.19 11.40 12.04
C THR A 97 1.24 11.94 11.87
N PRO A 98 1.62 12.43 10.67
CA PRO A 98 2.94 12.96 10.42
C PRO A 98 3.26 14.17 11.31
N SER A 99 4.55 14.38 11.56
CA SER A 99 5.05 15.51 12.35
C SER A 99 4.73 16.89 11.76
N GLN A 100 4.32 16.95 10.50
CA GLN A 100 3.99 18.18 9.78
C GLN A 100 2.48 18.48 9.77
N ASN A 101 1.62 17.61 10.32
CA ASN A 101 0.18 17.86 10.45
C ASN A 101 -0.13 18.82 11.61
N GLU A 102 -1.34 19.39 11.64
CA GLU A 102 -1.84 20.25 12.72
C GLU A 102 -1.80 19.57 14.10
N GLN A 103 -1.87 18.24 14.12
CA GLN A 103 -1.77 17.41 15.31
C GLN A 103 -0.66 16.37 15.09
N PRO A 104 0.63 16.73 15.27
CA PRO A 104 1.74 15.82 14.99
C PRO A 104 1.83 14.67 15.99
N GLY A 105 2.06 13.44 15.50
CA GLY A 105 2.24 12.26 16.34
C GLY A 105 0.98 11.79 17.07
N ARG A 106 -0.20 12.24 16.63
CA ARG A 106 -1.49 11.85 17.21
C ARG A 106 -1.83 10.42 16.82
N GLU A 107 -2.31 9.67 17.81
CA GLU A 107 -2.75 8.29 17.64
C GLU A 107 -4.12 8.22 16.95
N ILE A 108 -4.19 7.40 15.91
CA ILE A 108 -5.42 7.04 15.22
C ILE A 108 -5.58 5.54 15.34
N ASN A 109 -6.60 5.11 16.09
CA ASN A 109 -6.80 3.70 16.41
C ASN A 109 -7.82 3.06 15.48
N LEU A 110 -7.45 1.95 14.83
CA LEU A 110 -8.39 1.00 14.28
C LEU A 110 -8.94 0.16 15.42
N ARG A 111 -10.17 0.47 15.83
CA ARG A 111 -10.90 -0.30 16.85
C ARG A 111 -11.82 -1.34 16.19
N CYS A 112 -12.29 -2.32 16.96
CA CYS A 112 -13.37 -3.22 16.56
C CYS A 112 -14.55 -2.43 15.95
N GLY A 113 -14.99 -1.38 16.65
CA GLY A 113 -16.00 -0.46 16.21
C GLY A 113 -17.38 -1.09 16.03
N ASN A 114 -18.17 -0.50 15.14
CA ASN A 114 -19.57 -0.89 14.90
C ASN A 114 -19.95 -0.65 13.43
N SER A 115 -21.24 -0.48 13.12
CA SER A 115 -21.71 -0.24 11.75
C SER A 115 -21.28 1.10 11.16
N SER A 116 -20.80 2.04 11.97
CA SER A 116 -20.50 3.42 11.57
C SER A 116 -19.01 3.78 11.65
N TYR A 117 -18.18 2.95 12.28
CA TYR A 117 -16.73 3.14 12.27
C TYR A 117 -15.97 1.85 12.61
N GLY A 118 -14.66 1.87 12.36
CA GLY A 118 -13.73 0.82 12.78
C GLY A 118 -13.79 -0.42 11.91
N TYR A 119 -13.26 -1.52 12.42
CA TYR A 119 -13.06 -2.76 11.67
C TYR A 119 -14.38 -3.35 11.16
N LYS A 120 -15.42 -3.43 11.99
CA LYS A 120 -16.74 -3.94 11.58
C LYS A 120 -17.37 -3.13 10.44
N HIS A 121 -17.23 -1.81 10.48
CA HIS A 121 -17.74 -0.93 9.43
C HIS A 121 -16.98 -1.17 8.10
N ILE A 122 -15.65 -1.23 8.16
CA ILE A 122 -14.81 -1.51 6.99
C ILE A 122 -15.11 -2.90 6.42
N GLU A 123 -15.18 -3.93 7.28
CA GLU A 123 -15.43 -5.30 6.84
C GLU A 123 -16.79 -5.40 6.14
N SER A 124 -17.85 -4.88 6.77
CA SER A 124 -19.22 -5.02 6.24
C SER A 124 -19.44 -4.29 4.91
N GLY A 125 -18.76 -3.16 4.69
CA GLY A 125 -18.96 -2.33 3.50
C GLY A 125 -17.89 -2.48 2.41
N LYS A 126 -16.65 -2.83 2.78
CA LYS A 126 -15.44 -2.63 1.95
C LYS A 126 -14.55 -3.87 1.82
N LYS A 127 -14.87 -4.98 2.50
CA LYS A 127 -14.10 -6.23 2.42
C LYS A 127 -13.91 -6.72 0.99
N ALA A 128 -14.96 -6.70 0.18
CA ALA A 128 -14.89 -7.16 -1.21
C ALA A 128 -13.93 -6.29 -2.06
N ASP A 129 -13.93 -4.98 -1.83
CA ASP A 129 -13.02 -4.06 -2.53
C ASP A 129 -11.57 -4.31 -2.14
N TRP A 130 -11.30 -4.50 -0.85
CA TRP A 130 -9.96 -4.83 -0.35
C TRP A 130 -9.49 -6.20 -0.82
N GLN A 131 -10.36 -7.21 -0.81
CA GLN A 131 -10.03 -8.54 -1.33
C GLN A 131 -9.67 -8.46 -2.82
N ALA A 132 -10.42 -7.68 -3.62
CA ALA A 132 -10.10 -7.50 -5.03
C ALA A 132 -8.74 -6.84 -5.27
N LYS A 133 -8.30 -5.93 -4.38
CA LYS A 133 -6.95 -5.34 -4.44
C LYS A 133 -5.87 -6.31 -4.00
N PHE A 134 -6.12 -7.08 -2.95
CA PHE A 134 -5.23 -8.14 -2.49
C PHE A 134 -5.00 -9.17 -3.60
N ASP A 135 -6.07 -9.70 -4.19
CA ASP A 135 -6.01 -10.66 -5.28
C ASP A 135 -5.34 -10.06 -6.53
N GLY A 136 -5.61 -8.79 -6.83
CA GLY A 136 -4.98 -8.06 -7.93
C GLY A 136 -3.45 -7.97 -7.78
N ALA A 137 -2.98 -7.65 -6.58
CA ALA A 137 -1.55 -7.61 -6.26
C ALA A 137 -0.91 -9.02 -6.33
N VAL A 138 -1.56 -10.04 -5.78
CA VAL A 138 -1.10 -11.44 -5.88
C VAL A 138 -0.99 -11.88 -7.34
N ASN A 139 -2.00 -11.58 -8.16
CA ASN A 139 -1.99 -11.87 -9.60
C ASN A 139 -0.90 -11.11 -10.36
N ALA A 140 -0.44 -9.96 -9.85
CA ALA A 140 0.70 -9.22 -10.38
C ALA A 140 2.06 -9.82 -9.96
N GLY A 141 2.07 -10.88 -9.13
CA GLY A 141 3.26 -11.60 -8.69
C GLY A 141 3.71 -11.27 -7.27
N TRP A 142 2.91 -10.53 -6.49
CA TRP A 142 3.18 -10.29 -5.08
C TRP A 142 2.97 -11.55 -4.23
N ILE A 143 3.89 -11.79 -3.29
CA ILE A 143 3.82 -12.90 -2.32
C ILE A 143 3.60 -12.29 -0.94
N PRO A 144 2.34 -12.16 -0.46
CA PRO A 144 2.01 -11.43 0.77
C PRO A 144 2.81 -11.86 2.00
N GLN A 145 3.03 -13.17 2.14
CA GLN A 145 3.70 -13.76 3.30
C GLN A 145 5.16 -13.35 3.39
N SER A 146 5.80 -12.96 2.27
CA SER A 146 7.16 -12.42 2.28
C SER A 146 7.28 -11.08 3.02
N GLN A 147 6.16 -10.38 3.20
CA GLN A 147 6.05 -9.11 3.91
C GLN A 147 5.16 -9.23 5.16
N GLY A 148 4.90 -10.45 5.65
CA GLY A 148 4.10 -10.68 6.85
C GLY A 148 2.61 -10.40 6.70
N MET A 149 2.10 -10.24 5.47
CA MET A 149 0.67 -10.08 5.19
C MET A 149 0.06 -11.43 4.79
N GLN A 150 -1.19 -11.68 5.19
CA GLN A 150 -1.89 -12.93 4.91
C GLN A 150 -3.26 -12.72 4.27
N SER A 151 -3.90 -11.58 4.52
CA SER A 151 -5.27 -11.33 4.08
C SER A 151 -5.52 -9.86 3.72
N TRP A 152 -6.73 -9.61 3.21
CA TRP A 152 -7.17 -8.28 2.76
C TRP A 152 -7.12 -7.21 3.87
N ASP A 153 -7.32 -7.61 5.12
CA ASP A 153 -7.33 -6.73 6.29
C ASP A 153 -5.92 -6.29 6.70
N ASP A 154 -4.91 -7.15 6.52
CA ASP A 154 -3.50 -6.74 6.67
C ASP A 154 -3.13 -5.67 5.65
N LEU A 155 -3.48 -5.90 4.37
CA LEU A 155 -3.27 -4.92 3.30
C LEU A 155 -4.03 -3.62 3.59
N MET A 156 -5.27 -3.71 4.07
CA MET A 156 -6.08 -2.56 4.48
C MET A 156 -5.41 -1.78 5.61
N ALA A 157 -4.93 -2.47 6.65
CA ALA A 157 -4.31 -1.82 7.80
C ALA A 157 -3.01 -1.11 7.41
N VAL A 158 -2.15 -1.74 6.60
CA VAL A 158 -0.92 -1.12 6.11
C VAL A 158 -1.24 0.10 5.25
N ALA A 159 -2.17 -0.03 4.29
CA ALA A 159 -2.56 1.06 3.40
C ALA A 159 -3.24 2.22 4.16
N ALA A 160 -4.04 1.92 5.18
CA ALA A 160 -4.65 2.94 6.04
C ALA A 160 -3.58 3.66 6.89
N GLY A 161 -2.62 2.91 7.43
CA GLY A 161 -1.49 3.46 8.17
C GLY A 161 -0.64 4.39 7.30
N ASP A 162 -0.34 3.98 6.06
CA ASP A 162 0.39 4.81 5.09
C ASP A 162 -0.40 6.06 4.70
N ALA A 163 -1.71 5.94 4.46
CA ALA A 163 -2.57 7.10 4.21
C ALA A 163 -2.62 8.07 5.39
N ILE A 164 -2.63 7.59 6.63
CA ILE A 164 -2.63 8.46 7.83
C ILE A 164 -1.27 9.12 8.02
N SER A 165 -0.18 8.38 7.80
CA SER A 165 1.17 8.79 8.15
C SER A 165 1.83 9.62 7.03
N TYR A 166 1.64 9.26 5.77
CA TYR A 166 2.32 9.85 4.62
C TYR A 166 1.41 10.01 3.39
N PRO A 167 0.26 10.70 3.51
CA PRO A 167 -0.70 10.81 2.41
C PRO A 167 -0.12 11.53 1.19
N ASN A 168 -0.54 11.09 0.00
CA ASN A 168 -0.43 11.88 -1.23
C ASN A 168 -1.32 13.13 -1.17
N PHE A 169 -2.49 13.00 -0.55
CA PHE A 169 -3.48 14.05 -0.43
C PHE A 169 -4.21 13.92 0.90
N SER A 170 -4.42 15.04 1.59
CA SER A 170 -5.27 15.08 2.78
C SER A 170 -6.11 16.34 2.80
N THR A 171 -7.33 16.23 3.32
CA THR A 171 -8.21 17.37 3.57
C THR A 171 -8.97 17.19 4.88
N VAL A 172 -9.22 18.29 5.56
CA VAL A 172 -9.97 18.33 6.81
C VAL A 172 -11.37 18.85 6.54
N ASN A 173 -12.39 18.10 6.96
CA ASN A 173 -13.75 18.60 7.04
C ASN A 173 -13.98 19.20 8.44
N GLN A 174 -13.98 20.53 8.48
CA GLN A 174 -14.15 21.30 9.72
C GLN A 174 -15.55 21.15 10.35
N PHE A 175 -16.57 20.75 9.57
CA PHE A 175 -17.94 20.62 10.08
C PHE A 175 -18.15 19.38 10.93
N ASN A 176 -17.62 18.23 10.48
CA ASN A 176 -17.74 16.96 11.19
C ASN A 176 -16.45 16.53 11.91
N GLN A 177 -15.41 17.38 11.87
CA GLN A 177 -14.11 17.16 12.49
C GLN A 177 -13.50 15.82 12.07
N THR A 178 -13.50 15.56 10.77
CA THR A 178 -12.93 14.36 10.16
C THR A 178 -11.84 14.76 9.19
N THR A 179 -10.71 14.06 9.24
CA THR A 179 -9.69 14.15 8.20
C THR A 179 -9.85 13.00 7.22
N CYS A 180 -9.79 13.32 5.94
CA CYS A 180 -9.67 12.35 4.88
C CYS A 180 -8.26 12.40 4.30
N ALA A 181 -7.67 11.24 4.11
CA ALA A 181 -6.32 11.07 3.58
C ALA A 181 -6.30 9.97 2.51
N VAL A 182 -5.49 10.16 1.48
CA VAL A 182 -5.36 9.27 0.33
C VAL A 182 -3.90 8.99 0.06
N VAL A 183 -3.57 7.74 -0.20
CA VAL A 183 -2.23 7.29 -0.59
C VAL A 183 -2.27 6.39 -1.83
N ASN A 184 -1.19 6.38 -2.60
CA ASN A 184 -0.92 5.35 -3.60
C ASN A 184 -0.29 4.13 -2.93
N VAL A 185 -0.91 2.98 -3.13
CA VAL A 185 -0.35 1.69 -2.73
C VAL A 185 0.30 1.08 -3.97
N ASP A 186 1.62 1.03 -3.95
CA ASP A 186 2.42 0.64 -5.11
C ASP A 186 3.10 -0.71 -4.89
N PHE A 187 3.12 -1.55 -5.93
CA PHE A 187 3.81 -2.84 -5.92
C PHE A 187 4.87 -2.82 -7.01
N TYR A 188 6.12 -3.00 -6.59
CA TYR A 188 7.28 -2.86 -7.45
C TYR A 188 7.97 -4.20 -7.64
N LYS A 189 8.47 -4.43 -8.86
CA LYS A 189 9.26 -5.61 -9.21
C LYS A 189 10.65 -5.15 -9.65
N GLU A 190 11.69 -5.63 -8.97
CA GLU A 190 13.06 -5.25 -9.28
C GLU A 190 13.42 -5.55 -10.75
N GLY A 191 14.03 -4.57 -11.43
CA GLY A 191 14.38 -4.66 -12.84
C GLY A 191 13.21 -4.51 -13.83
N VAL A 192 11.95 -4.48 -13.36
CA VAL A 192 10.75 -4.31 -14.21
C VAL A 192 10.08 -2.96 -13.96
N GLY A 193 9.87 -2.56 -12.71
CA GLY A 193 9.14 -1.34 -12.38
C GLY A 193 7.88 -1.58 -11.54
N LEU A 194 7.00 -0.57 -11.54
CA LEU A 194 5.66 -0.66 -10.98
C LEU A 194 4.83 -1.69 -11.74
N VAL A 195 4.33 -2.72 -11.06
CA VAL A 195 3.53 -3.80 -11.67
C VAL A 195 2.06 -3.76 -11.26
N TYR A 196 1.74 -3.13 -10.12
CA TYR A 196 0.37 -2.93 -9.66
C TYR A 196 0.29 -1.68 -8.78
N THR A 197 -0.81 -0.94 -8.89
CA THR A 197 -1.06 0.25 -8.06
C THR A 197 -2.55 0.48 -7.86
N PHE A 198 -2.92 1.06 -6.73
CA PHE A 198 -4.25 1.60 -6.49
C PHE A 198 -4.21 2.74 -5.46
N ASN A 199 -5.27 3.55 -5.39
CA ASN A 199 -5.39 4.53 -4.31
C ASN A 199 -6.11 3.90 -3.12
N ALA A 200 -5.57 4.07 -1.92
CA ALA A 200 -6.25 3.77 -0.67
C ALA A 200 -6.65 5.07 0.02
N ARG A 201 -7.84 5.08 0.59
CA ARG A 201 -8.37 6.20 1.37
C ARG A 201 -8.53 5.77 2.82
N ALA A 202 -8.17 6.64 3.75
CA ALA A 202 -8.51 6.55 5.16
C ALA A 202 -9.25 7.81 5.59
N ALA A 203 -10.33 7.65 6.36
CA ALA A 203 -11.01 8.75 7.03
C ALA A 203 -10.98 8.52 8.54
N TYR A 204 -10.55 9.52 9.31
CA TYR A 204 -10.39 9.40 10.75
C TYR A 204 -10.89 10.63 11.49
N SER A 205 -11.32 10.43 12.74
CA SER A 205 -11.85 11.49 13.58
C SER A 205 -10.73 12.38 14.12
N ASN A 206 -10.96 13.69 14.15
CA ASN A 206 -10.07 14.69 14.73
C ASN A 206 -10.25 14.87 16.25
N THR A 207 -11.24 14.20 16.84
CA THR A 207 -11.59 14.34 18.27
C THR A 207 -11.52 13.04 19.06
N ASN A 208 -11.76 11.89 18.42
CA ASN A 208 -11.98 10.62 19.12
C ASN A 208 -10.88 9.57 18.83
N ASP A 209 -9.75 10.01 18.27
CA ASP A 209 -8.54 9.19 18.05
C ASP A 209 -8.81 7.83 17.37
N ARG A 210 -9.75 7.82 16.41
CA ARG A 210 -10.25 6.60 15.76
C ARG A 210 -10.25 6.69 14.24
N LEU A 211 -9.89 5.58 13.61
CA LEU A 211 -10.16 5.35 12.20
C LEU A 211 -11.67 5.12 12.02
N ILE A 212 -12.29 5.93 11.16
CA ILE A 212 -13.71 5.81 10.82
C ILE A 212 -13.87 4.72 9.77
N THR A 213 -13.22 4.89 8.62
CA THR A 213 -13.30 3.94 7.50
C THR A 213 -12.02 3.97 6.67
N ALA A 214 -11.75 2.88 5.96
CA ALA A 214 -10.67 2.78 4.98
C ALA A 214 -11.10 1.92 3.79
N PHE A 215 -10.83 2.37 2.58
CA PHE A 215 -11.20 1.63 1.36
C PHE A 215 -10.37 2.01 0.13
N PRO A 216 -10.23 1.10 -0.85
CA PRO A 216 -9.65 1.43 -2.14
C PRO A 216 -10.56 2.36 -2.94
N GLN A 217 -9.99 3.30 -3.69
CA GLN A 217 -10.74 4.18 -4.57
C GLN A 217 -10.01 4.43 -5.90
N SER A 218 -10.72 4.96 -6.89
CA SER A 218 -10.15 5.35 -8.19
C SER A 218 -9.56 6.76 -8.18
N SER A 219 -10.05 7.63 -7.30
CA SER A 219 -9.65 9.04 -7.20
C SER A 219 -8.38 9.21 -6.35
N THR A 220 -7.56 10.20 -6.69
CA THR A 220 -6.42 10.66 -5.88
C THR A 220 -6.81 11.75 -4.87
N ILE A 221 -8.04 12.24 -4.92
CA ILE A 221 -8.58 13.27 -4.01
C ILE A 221 -9.68 12.71 -3.12
N CYS A 222 -9.88 13.36 -1.97
CA CYS A 222 -11.05 13.14 -1.12
C CYS A 222 -12.27 13.89 -1.69
N PRO A 223 -13.36 13.19 -2.05
CA PRO A 223 -14.59 13.86 -2.46
C PRO A 223 -15.18 14.65 -1.28
N PRO A 224 -15.76 15.84 -1.51
CA PRO A 224 -16.40 16.61 -0.46
C PRO A 224 -17.55 15.82 0.17
N GLY A 225 -17.63 15.84 1.51
CA GLY A 225 -18.79 15.33 2.27
C GLY A 225 -18.78 13.84 2.64
N LEU A 226 -17.77 13.05 2.29
CA LEU A 226 -17.75 11.62 2.62
C LEU A 226 -17.11 11.41 4.00
N GLY A 227 -17.90 11.53 5.06
CA GLY A 227 -17.56 11.09 6.42
C GLY A 227 -18.14 9.73 6.79
N ASP A 228 -18.61 8.97 5.79
CA ASP A 228 -19.30 7.69 5.95
C ASP A 228 -18.42 6.52 5.51
#